data_AF-A0AAW6LPA7-F1
#
_entry.id   AF-A0AAW6LPA7-F1
#
_cell.length_a   1.000
_cell.length_b   1.000
_cell.length_c   1.000
_cell.angle_alpha   90.00
_cell.angle_beta   90.00
_cell.angle_gamma   90.00
#
_symmetry.space_group_name_H-M   'P 1'
#
loop_
_entity.id
_entity.type
_entity.pdbx_description
1 polymer ?
#
loop_
_entity_poly.entity_id
_entity_poly.type
_entity_poly.pdbx_seq_one_letter_code
_entity_poly.pdbx_strand_id
1 'polypeptide(L)' 'MSTRPARNRHARAAPKPEVVAAAEFLLAESDAHVFRRRYLELLTHTTAPDGATVTDYTVAERYLLNSAAKRRAARRPANP' A
#
# COMPACT_ATOMS: atom_id res chain seq x y z
N MET A 1 -34.84 -0.75 22.15
CA MET A 1 -33.44 -1.14 21.95
C MET A 1 -33.20 -1.28 20.44
N SER A 2 -32.69 -0.25 19.78
CA SER A 2 -32.45 -0.27 18.34
C SER A 2 -31.09 -0.91 18.04
N THR A 3 -31.12 -2.05 17.37
CA THR A 3 -29.96 -2.78 16.88
C THR A 3 -29.22 -1.95 15.83
N ARG A 4 -28.02 -1.48 16.18
CA ARG A 4 -27.08 -0.85 15.24
C ARG A 4 -26.57 -1.93 14.27
N PRO A 5 -26.64 -1.73 12.95
CA PRO A 5 -26.15 -2.73 12.01
C PRO A 5 -24.61 -2.71 12.03
N ALA A 6 -24.01 -3.79 12.52
CA ALA A 6 -22.57 -4.04 12.50
C ALA A 6 -22.09 -4.39 11.09
N ARG A 7 -22.34 -3.53 10.09
CA ARG A 7 -22.19 -3.90 8.67
C ARG A 7 -20.94 -3.42 7.95
N ASN A 8 -19.93 -2.87 8.63
CA ASN A 8 -18.81 -2.19 7.93
C ASN A 8 -17.41 -2.36 8.54
N ARG A 9 -17.06 -3.45 9.26
CA ARG A 9 -15.79 -3.47 10.01
C ARG A 9 -14.55 -4.13 9.41
N HIS A 10 -14.64 -4.91 8.33
CA HIS A 10 -13.45 -5.63 7.83
C HIS A 10 -13.28 -5.68 6.31
N ALA A 11 -14.04 -4.90 5.53
CA ALA A 11 -13.71 -4.73 4.12
C ALA A 11 -12.48 -3.82 4.05
N ARG A 12 -11.33 -4.36 3.64
CA ARG A 12 -10.14 -3.57 3.30
C ARG A 12 -10.60 -2.40 2.44
N ALA A 13 -10.37 -1.17 2.91
CA ALA A 13 -10.66 0.01 2.10
C ALA A 13 -9.93 -0.12 0.77
N ALA A 14 -10.63 0.18 -0.33
CA ALA A 14 -10.00 0.15 -1.64
C ALA A 14 -8.74 1.03 -1.60
N PRO A 15 -7.59 0.54 -2.11
CA PRO A 15 -6.36 1.32 -2.11
C PRO A 15 -6.58 2.62 -2.88
N LYS A 16 -5.93 3.69 -2.42
CA LYS A 16 -6.01 5.00 -3.09
C LYS A 16 -5.53 4.87 -4.54
N PRO A 17 -6.14 5.58 -5.52
CA PRO A 17 -5.72 5.51 -6.92
C PRO A 17 -4.22 5.79 -7.14
N GLU A 18 -3.65 6.70 -6.34
CA GLU A 18 -2.22 7.03 -6.36
C GLU A 18 -1.33 5.84 -6.01
N VAL A 19 -1.76 5.00 -5.07
CA VAL A 19 -1.06 3.79 -4.64
C VAL A 19 -1.12 2.75 -5.75
N VAL A 20 -2.27 2.59 -6.40
CA VAL A 20 -2.44 1.68 -7.55
C VAL A 20 -1.53 2.11 -8.69
N ALA A 21 -1.55 3.39 -9.07
CA ALA A 21 -0.69 3.92 -10.13
C ALA A 21 0.81 3.80 -9.79
N ALA A 22 1.20 3.98 -8.53
CA ALA A 22 2.58 3.76 -8.08
C ALA A 22 2.98 2.28 -8.14
N ALA A 23 2.08 1.38 -7.75
CA ALA A 23 2.31 -0.06 -7.84
C ALA A 23 2.47 -0.50 -9.30
N GLU A 24 1.56 -0.10 -10.19
CA GLU A 24 1.63 -0.41 -11.63
C GLU A 24 2.92 0.11 -12.26
N PHE A 25 3.33 1.34 -11.92
CA PHE A 25 4.58 1.91 -12.38
C PHE A 25 5.80 1.08 -11.94
N LEU A 26 5.85 0.67 -10.68
CA LEU A 26 6.95 -0.15 -10.14
C LEU A 26 6.91 -1.60 -10.66
N LEU A 27 5.73 -2.13 -10.98
CA LEU A 27 5.58 -3.45 -11.58
C LEU A 27 6.14 -3.53 -13.01
N ALA A 28 6.17 -2.41 -13.72
CA ALA A 28 6.80 -2.30 -15.03
C ALA A 28 8.34 -2.24 -14.98
N GLU A 29 8.94 -2.20 -13.79
CA GLU A 29 10.40 -2.19 -13.61
C GLU A 29 10.98 -3.62 -13.59
N SER A 30 12.24 -3.77 -14.02
CA SER A 30 12.93 -5.07 -14.01
C SER A 30 13.17 -5.61 -12.59
N ASP A 31 13.29 -4.72 -11.60
CA ASP A 31 13.48 -5.01 -10.18
C ASP A 31 12.18 -4.97 -9.36
N ALA A 32 11.01 -5.07 -10.01
CA ALA A 32 9.69 -5.06 -9.37
C ALA A 32 9.56 -5.99 -8.14
N HIS A 33 10.23 -7.14 -8.17
CA HIS A 33 10.23 -8.13 -7.09
C HIS A 33 10.79 -7.57 -5.77
N VAL A 34 11.74 -6.63 -5.81
CA VAL A 34 12.33 -5.98 -4.64
C VAL A 34 11.27 -5.12 -3.93
N PHE A 35 10.56 -4.29 -4.70
CA PHE A 35 9.50 -3.44 -4.17
C PHE A 35 8.34 -4.26 -3.62
N ARG A 36 7.98 -5.36 -4.30
CA ARG A 36 6.94 -6.29 -3.84
C ARG A 36 7.33 -6.96 -2.52
N ARG A 37 8.55 -7.49 -2.42
CA ARG A 37 9.03 -8.12 -1.19
C ARG A 37 9.00 -7.13 -0.03
N ARG A 38 9.53 -5.92 -0.23
CA ARG A 38 9.56 -4.90 0.82
C ARG A 38 8.17 -4.42 1.21
N TYR A 39 7.24 -4.33 0.27
CA TYR A 39 5.83 -4.02 0.56
C TYR A 39 5.22 -5.04 1.53
N LEU A 40 5.44 -6.35 1.29
CA LEU A 40 4.93 -7.42 2.16
C LEU A 40 5.59 -7.39 3.55
N GLU A 41 6.89 -7.10 3.63
CA GLU A 41 7.61 -6.95 4.90
C GLU A 41 7.09 -5.78 5.76
N LEU A 42 6.47 -4.76 5.13
CA LEU A 42 5.94 -3.58 5.82
C LEU A 42 4.47 -3.72 6.23
N LEU A 43 3.81 -4.83 5.88
CA LEU A 43 2.45 -5.09 6.33
C LEU A 43 2.46 -5.38 7.82
N THR A 44 1.67 -4.61 8.57
CA THR A 44 1.49 -4.85 10.00
C THR A 44 0.16 -5.54 10.21
N HIS A 45 0.15 -6.60 11.00
CA HIS A 45 -1.07 -7.29 11.38
C HIS A 45 -1.38 -6.98 12.83
N THR A 46 -2.57 -6.48 13.10
CA THR A 46 -3.06 -6.18 14.45
C THR A 46 -4.31 -6.99 14.71
N THR A 47 -4.32 -7.74 15.81
CA THR A 47 -5.51 -8.46 16.25
C THR A 47 -6.40 -7.48 17.01
N ALA A 48 -7.60 -7.25 16.50
CA ALA A 48 -8.60 -6.45 17.17
C ALA A 48 -9.18 -7.21 18.39
N PRO A 49 -9.81 -6.51 19.36
CA PRO A 49 -10.36 -7.13 20.56
C PRO A 49 -11.46 -8.18 20.31
N ASP A 50 -12.08 -8.16 19.12
CA ASP A 50 -13.06 -9.13 18.65
C ASP A 50 -12.41 -10.38 17.98
N GLY A 51 -11.09 -10.48 18.00
CA GLY A 51 -10.32 -11.58 17.40
C GLY A 51 -10.07 -11.42 15.90
N ALA A 52 -10.57 -10.35 15.27
CA ALA A 52 -10.33 -10.12 13.85
C ALA A 52 -8.90 -9.62 13.60
N THR A 53 -8.22 -10.18 12.60
CA THR A 53 -6.93 -9.65 12.14
C THR A 53 -7.16 -8.49 11.18
N VAL A 54 -6.68 -7.31 11.57
CA VAL A 54 -6.64 -6.12 10.72
C VAL A 54 -5.24 -5.95 10.18
N THR A 55 -5.10 -5.87 8.86
CA THR A 55 -3.84 -5.54 8.21
C THR A 55 -3.76 -4.03 8.00
N ASP A 56 -2.73 -3.39 8.55
CA ASP A 56 -2.38 -2.01 8.27
C ASP A 56 -1.43 -1.94 7.08
N TYR A 57 -1.88 -1.22 6.05
CA TYR A 57 -1.16 -1.01 4.79
C TYR A 57 -0.44 0.34 4.75
N THR A 58 -0.65 1.23 5.72
CA THR A 58 -0.25 2.64 5.66
C THR A 58 1.23 2.84 5.34
N VAL A 59 2.09 2.09 6.04
CA VAL A 59 3.55 2.18 5.85
C VAL A 59 3.95 1.61 4.48
N ALA A 60 3.34 0.49 4.09
CA ALA A 60 3.60 -0.18 2.82
C ALA A 60 3.15 0.67 1.61
N GLU A 61 2.00 1.32 1.70
CA GLU A 61 1.50 2.26 0.69
C GLU A 61 2.41 3.48 0.55
N ARG A 62 2.81 4.08 1.68
CA ARG A 62 3.75 5.21 1.68
C ARG A 62 5.10 4.82 1.06
N TYR A 63 5.56 3.59 1.28
CA TYR A 63 6.76 3.06 0.65
C TYR A 63 6.64 2.97 -0.88
N LEU A 64 5.51 2.50 -1.41
CA LEU A 64 5.27 2.44 -2.87
C LEU A 64 5.28 3.84 -3.49
N LEU A 65 4.59 4.79 -2.87
CA LEU A 65 4.54 6.18 -3.35
C LEU A 65 5.95 6.81 -3.40
N ASN A 66 6.72 6.66 -2.33
CA ASN A 66 8.09 7.18 -2.26
C ASN A 66 9.03 6.51 -3.25
N SER A 67 8.92 5.19 -3.42
CA SER A 67 9.75 4.42 -4.35
C SER A 67 9.46 4.83 -5.80
N ALA A 68 8.18 4.94 -6.17
CA ALA A 68 7.76 5.42 -7.48
C ALA A 68 8.24 6.87 -7.74
N ALA A 69 8.12 7.76 -6.76
CA ALA A 69 8.60 9.14 -6.88
C ALA A 69 10.12 9.20 -7.10
N LYS A 70 10.91 8.46 -6.31
CA LYS A 70 12.37 8.38 -6.47
C LYS A 70 12.76 7.85 -7.84
N ARG A 71 12.09 6.80 -8.31
CA ARG A 71 12.38 6.17 -9.60
C ARG A 71 11.99 7.07 -10.78
N ARG A 72 10.87 7.79 -10.67
CA ARG A 72 10.49 8.84 -11.64
C ARG A 72 11.52 9.97 -11.68
N ALA A 73 12.02 10.41 -10.52
CA ALA A 73 13.08 11.42 -10.45
C ALA A 73 14.38 10.93 -11.09
N ALA A 74 14.80 9.69 -10.83
CA ALA A 74 16.00 9.10 -11.41
C ALA A 74 15.90 8.90 -12.94
N ARG A 75 14.69 8.67 -13.46
CA ARG A 75 14.42 8.57 -14.90
C ARG A 75 14.28 9.92 -15.59
N ARG A 76 14.08 11.00 -14.85
CA ARG A 76 14.03 12.34 -15.43
C ARG A 76 15.48 12.76 -15.66
N PRO A 77 15.95 12.86 -16.92
CA PRO A 77 17.30 13.38 -17.15
C PRO A 77 17.37 14.75 -16.49
N ALA A 78 18.42 14.99 -15.71
CA ALA A 78 18.78 16.33 -15.30
C ALA A 78 19.00 17.11 -16.59
N ASN A 79 18.01 17.91 -17.00
CA ASN A 79 18.23 18.84 -18.10
C ASN A 79 19.23 19.88 -17.55
N PRO A 80 20.38 20.08 -18.23
CA PRO A 80 21.39 21.04 -17.82
C PRO A 80 20.86 22.48 -17.79
#